data_AF-A0A7S3KT55-F1
#
_entry.id   AF-A0A7S3KT55-F1
#
_cell.length_a   1.000
_cell.length_b   1.000
_cell.length_c   1.000
_cell.angle_alpha   90.00
_cell.angle_beta   90.00
_cell.angle_gamma   90.00
#
_symmetry.space_group_name_H-M   'P 1'
#
loop_
_entity.id
_entity.type
_entity.pdbx_description
1 polymer ?
#
loop_
_entity_poly.entity_id
_entity_poly.type
_entity_poly.pdbx_seq_one_letter_code
_entity_poly.pdbx_strand_id
1 'polypeptide(L)'
;YPLEVAFLMLINKIYRGILKKRAVLQKELDKAHEGVELDYSHKIGRLASHFLICFMFSPGLPLLPVLFYVHLLTYCFIEKALILRVYKRMEAITNFIRQYTIQTLCIVFISTCIMSIAMYGNEEIFPTDTRTESGLVYGLSLEYYLPTKRNFIDKMFVLTGIPFFLMTLLGLVLYIFFCFTHKNVAFLKRFRGCALVSSPLRVKSRTLDNTLTYEPKSYNHQ
;
A
#
# COMPACT_ATOMS: atom_id res chain seq x y z
N TYR A 1 1.03 5.13 17.91
CA TYR A 1 1.53 5.88 16.75
C TYR A 1 2.24 7.19 17.08
N PRO A 2 1.60 8.31 17.47
CA PRO A 2 2.32 9.58 17.66
C PRO A 2 3.37 9.52 18.77
N LEU A 3 3.05 8.81 19.87
CA LEU A 3 3.96 8.61 20.99
C LEU A 3 5.19 7.77 20.62
N GLU A 4 5.00 6.70 19.85
CA GLU A 4 6.10 5.83 19.37
C GLU A 4 7.04 6.58 18.42
N VAL A 5 6.49 7.45 17.57
CA VAL A 5 7.30 8.27 16.65
C VAL A 5 8.10 9.30 17.43
N ALA A 6 7.49 9.98 18.41
CA ALA A 6 8.21 10.90 19.28
C ALA A 6 9.32 10.18 20.07
N PHE A 7 9.03 8.98 20.56
CA PHE A 7 9.99 8.13 21.25
C PHE A 7 11.16 7.70 20.34
N LEU A 8 10.88 7.28 19.11
CA LEU A 8 11.90 6.96 18.10
C LEU A 8 12.76 8.18 17.75
N MET A 9 12.17 9.38 17.63
CA MET A 9 12.91 10.61 17.42
C MET A 9 13.83 10.93 18.62
N LEU A 10 13.34 10.72 19.85
CA LEU A 10 14.11 10.93 21.07
C LEU A 10 15.29 9.95 21.14
N ILE A 11 15.04 8.65 20.94
CA ILE A 11 16.09 7.62 20.92
C ILE A 11 17.13 7.94 19.86
N ASN A 12 16.71 8.28 18.64
CA ASN A 12 17.65 8.59 17.57
C ASN A 12 18.50 9.83 17.90
N LYS A 13 17.89 10.86 18.52
CA LYS A 13 18.61 12.05 18.99
C LYS A 13 19.67 11.70 20.05
N ILE A 14 19.31 10.88 21.04
CA ILE A 14 20.23 10.42 22.10
C ILE A 14 21.36 9.57 21.50
N TYR A 15 21.01 8.60 20.67
CA TYR A 15 21.94 7.68 20.02
C TYR A 15 22.97 8.42 19.17
N ARG A 16 22.54 9.39 18.34
CA ARG A 16 23.44 10.25 17.56
C ARG A 16 24.36 11.09 18.45
N GLY A 17 23.86 11.59 19.58
CA GLY A 17 24.66 12.33 20.56
C GLY A 17 25.78 11.49 21.16
N ILE A 18 25.53 10.22 21.46
CA ILE A 18 26.52 9.28 22.00
C ILE A 18 27.55 8.91 20.93
N LEU A 19 27.11 8.58 19.71
CA LEU A 19 27.99 8.25 18.59
C LEU A 19 28.92 9.40 18.22
N LYS A 20 28.41 10.63 18.18
CA LYS A 20 29.22 11.82 17.88
C LYS A 20 30.36 12.03 18.88
N LYS A 21 30.16 11.63 20.15
CA LYS A 21 31.21 11.69 21.18
C LYS A 21 32.26 10.58 21.07
N ARG A 22 31.94 9.46 20.42
CA ARG A 22 32.82 8.28 20.32
C ARG A 22 33.52 8.12 18.97
N ALA A 23 33.06 8.80 17.91
CA ALA A 23 33.64 8.68 16.57
C ALA A 23 35.05 9.29 16.54
N VAL A 24 36.06 8.49 16.17
CA VAL A 24 37.46 8.94 16.06
C VAL A 24 37.80 9.28 14.60
N LEU A 25 37.15 8.60 13.65
CA LEU A 25 37.37 8.77 12.21
C LEU A 25 36.18 9.47 11.54
N GLN A 26 36.47 10.34 10.56
CA GLN A 26 35.45 11.02 9.74
C GLN A 26 34.46 10.02 9.11
N LYS A 27 34.97 8.87 8.66
CA LYS A 27 34.16 7.79 8.06
C LYS A 27 33.13 7.21 9.03
N GLU A 28 33.45 7.12 10.32
CA GLU A 28 32.51 6.65 11.35
C GLU A 28 31.44 7.70 11.64
N LEU A 29 31.84 8.98 11.61
CA LEU A 29 30.91 10.09 11.77
C LEU A 29 29.94 10.17 10.59
N ASP A 30 30.40 9.94 9.37
CA ASP A 30 29.57 9.89 8.16
C ASP A 30 28.60 8.70 8.23
N LYS A 31 29.08 7.52 8.63
CA LYS A 31 28.23 6.33 8.82
C LYS A 31 27.18 6.53 9.91
N ALA A 32 27.50 7.29 10.97
CA ALA A 32 26.53 7.66 12.01
C ALA A 32 25.45 8.64 11.49
N HIS A 33 25.73 9.39 10.42
CA HIS A 33 24.80 10.31 9.78
C HIS A 33 24.03 9.69 8.61
N GLU A 34 24.43 8.52 8.10
CA GLU A 34 23.76 7.86 6.97
C GLU A 34 22.29 7.51 7.25
N GLY A 35 21.82 7.50 8.50
CA GLY A 35 20.42 7.23 8.83
C GLY A 35 20.05 5.75 8.71
N VAL A 36 18.80 5.42 9.03
CA VAL A 36 18.30 4.03 8.99
C VAL A 36 17.84 3.70 7.57
N GLU A 37 18.06 2.47 7.12
CA GLU A 37 17.50 1.97 5.86
C GLU A 37 15.98 1.81 5.99
N LEU A 38 15.24 2.33 5.01
CA LEU A 38 13.78 2.29 5.03
C LEU A 38 13.30 1.02 4.32
N ASP A 39 12.73 0.08 5.08
CA ASP A 39 11.97 -1.04 4.49
C ASP A 39 10.56 -0.59 4.10
N TYR A 40 10.37 -0.38 2.80
CA TYR A 40 9.08 -0.01 2.22
C TYR A 40 8.08 -1.14 2.14
N SER A 41 8.54 -2.39 2.02
CA SER A 41 7.70 -3.54 1.70
C SER A 41 6.67 -3.76 2.81
N HIS A 42 7.14 -3.73 4.05
CA HIS A 42 6.29 -3.88 5.23
C HIS A 42 5.28 -2.72 5.37
N LYS A 43 5.73 -1.48 5.14
CA LYS A 43 4.89 -0.28 5.26
C LYS A 43 3.77 -0.24 4.22
N ILE A 44 4.12 -0.50 2.97
CA ILE A 44 3.15 -0.54 1.86
C ILE A 44 2.17 -1.70 2.05
N GLY A 45 2.65 -2.89 2.42
CA GLY A 45 1.78 -4.04 2.68
C GLY A 45 0.76 -3.76 3.80
N ARG A 46 1.21 -3.11 4.87
CA ARG A 46 0.33 -2.70 5.97
C ARG A 46 -0.68 -1.62 5.57
N LEU A 47 -0.27 -0.63 4.78
CA LEU A 47 -1.19 0.40 4.29
C LEU A 47 -2.22 -0.20 3.33
N ALA A 48 -1.79 -1.10 2.44
CA ALA A 48 -2.63 -1.82 1.49
C ALA A 48 -3.67 -2.71 2.19
N SER A 49 -3.29 -3.44 3.23
CA SER A 49 -4.23 -4.27 3.98
C SER A 49 -5.27 -3.43 4.73
N HIS A 50 -4.86 -2.31 5.33
CA HIS A 50 -5.78 -1.39 5.99
C HIS A 50 -6.76 -0.75 4.99
N PHE A 51 -6.25 -0.33 3.83
CA PHE A 51 -7.06 0.17 2.72
C PHE A 51 -8.08 -0.87 2.26
N LEU A 52 -7.66 -2.12 2.03
CA LEU A 52 -8.54 -3.22 1.63
C LEU A 52 -9.68 -3.42 2.64
N ILE A 53 -9.35 -3.53 3.93
CA ILE A 53 -10.36 -3.76 4.98
C ILE A 53 -11.35 -2.60 5.05
N CYS A 54 -10.85 -1.36 5.09
CA CYS A 54 -11.72 -0.18 5.19
C CYS A 54 -12.69 -0.06 4.01
N PHE A 55 -12.22 -0.36 2.79
CA PHE A 55 -13.06 -0.31 1.60
C PHE A 55 -14.02 -1.49 1.51
N MET A 56 -13.58 -2.71 1.83
CA MET A 56 -14.44 -3.90 1.83
C MET A 56 -15.64 -3.78 2.76
N PHE A 57 -15.46 -3.18 3.93
CA PHE A 57 -16.54 -2.98 4.92
C PHE A 57 -17.25 -1.63 4.80
N SER A 58 -16.82 -0.76 3.88
CA SER A 58 -17.45 0.54 3.67
C SER A 58 -18.94 0.49 3.30
N PRO A 59 -19.46 -0.53 2.57
CA PRO A 59 -20.90 -0.60 2.29
C PRO A 59 -21.75 -0.81 3.55
N GLY A 60 -21.21 -1.51 4.55
CA GLY A 60 -21.89 -1.75 5.82
C GLY A 60 -21.71 -0.64 6.84
N LEU A 61 -20.55 0.05 6.80
CA LEU A 61 -20.21 1.12 7.72
C LEU A 61 -19.67 2.34 6.94
N PRO A 62 -20.52 3.31 6.58
CA PRO A 62 -20.11 4.48 5.79
C PRO A 62 -19.11 5.42 6.51
N LEU A 63 -18.91 5.23 7.82
CA LEU A 63 -17.90 5.97 8.59
C LEU A 63 -16.47 5.44 8.41
N LEU A 64 -16.29 4.20 7.93
CA LEU A 64 -14.95 3.60 7.76
C LEU A 64 -14.05 4.38 6.80
N PRO A 65 -14.51 4.84 5.63
CA PRO A 65 -13.71 5.67 4.72
C PRO A 65 -13.22 6.98 5.36
N VAL A 66 -14.03 7.60 6.23
CA VAL A 66 -13.66 8.82 6.95
C VAL A 66 -12.54 8.52 7.95
N LEU A 67 -12.69 7.45 8.74
CA LEU A 67 -11.65 6.99 9.67
C LEU A 67 -10.36 6.62 8.93
N PHE A 68 -10.48 5.94 7.79
CA PHE A 68 -9.34 5.61 6.93
C PHE A 68 -8.63 6.87 6.42
N TYR A 69 -9.38 7.90 6.01
CA TYR A 69 -8.81 9.17 5.56
C TYR A 69 -8.03 9.88 6.66
N VAL A 70 -8.57 9.94 7.89
CA VAL A 70 -7.86 10.49 9.05
C VAL A 70 -6.60 9.66 9.36
N HIS A 71 -6.70 8.34 9.28
CA HIS A 71 -5.53 7.46 9.43
C HIS A 71 -4.47 7.73 8.36
N LEU A 72 -4.87 7.89 7.09
CA LEU A 72 -3.95 8.18 5.98
C LEU A 72 -3.27 9.54 6.14
N LEU A 73 -3.99 10.57 6.59
CA LEU A 73 -3.42 11.89 6.88
C LEU A 73 -2.37 11.79 7.98
N THR A 74 -2.72 11.20 9.12
CA THR A 74 -1.77 11.03 10.24
C THR A 74 -0.55 10.22 9.83
N TYR A 75 -0.77 9.14 9.06
CA TYR A 75 0.30 8.33 8.49
C TYR A 75 1.22 9.14 7.57
N CYS A 76 0.66 9.96 6.66
CA CYS A 76 1.41 10.81 5.74
C CYS A 76 2.28 11.85 6.48
N PHE A 77 1.73 12.50 7.50
CA PHE A 77 2.50 13.44 8.32
C PHE A 77 3.65 12.76 9.08
N ILE A 78 3.38 11.58 9.65
CA ILE A 78 4.39 10.79 10.37
C ILE A 78 5.50 10.34 9.42
N GLU A 79 5.16 9.75 8.29
CA GLU A 79 6.12 9.25 7.31
C GLU A 79 6.95 10.40 6.72
N LYS A 80 6.33 11.53 6.39
CA LYS A 80 7.05 12.72 5.94
C LYS A 80 8.07 13.19 6.99
N ALA A 81 7.68 13.21 8.26
CA ALA A 81 8.59 13.61 9.35
C ALA A 81 9.75 12.62 9.54
N LEU A 82 9.48 11.31 9.43
CA LEU A 82 10.50 10.27 9.54
C LEU A 82 11.47 10.30 8.34
N ILE A 83 10.98 10.46 7.11
CA ILE A 83 11.80 10.55 5.90
C ILE A 83 12.75 11.75 5.97
N LEU A 84 12.29 12.90 6.48
CA LEU A 84 13.13 14.10 6.56
C LEU A 84 14.20 14.03 7.66
N ARG A 85 13.99 13.26 8.74
CA ARG A 85 14.83 13.33 9.95
C ARG A 85 15.62 12.05 10.25
N VAL A 86 15.09 10.89 9.88
CA VAL A 86 15.57 9.59 10.37
C VAL A 86 16.15 8.72 9.25
N TYR A 87 15.48 8.65 8.11
CA TYR A 87 15.85 7.73 7.03
C TYR A 87 16.97 8.27 6.15
N LYS A 88 17.77 7.34 5.61
CA LYS A 88 18.77 7.62 4.58
C LYS A 88 18.10 8.17 3.32
N ARG A 89 18.82 9.03 2.58
CA ARG A 89 18.37 9.50 1.25
C ARG A 89 18.03 8.30 0.38
N MET A 90 16.81 8.31 -0.15
CA MET A 90 16.24 7.14 -0.81
C MET A 90 16.77 6.99 -2.23
N GLU A 91 17.10 5.76 -2.60
CA GLU A 91 17.26 5.40 -4.00
C GLU A 91 15.93 5.58 -4.73
N ALA A 92 15.99 5.94 -6.02
CA ALA A 92 14.82 6.30 -6.80
C ALA A 92 13.72 5.24 -6.67
N ILE A 93 12.54 5.65 -6.20
CA ILE A 93 11.37 4.79 -6.03
C ILE A 93 11.15 4.00 -7.31
N THR A 94 11.21 2.67 -7.18
CA THR A 94 11.16 1.79 -8.34
C THR A 94 9.77 1.81 -8.96
N ASN A 95 9.71 1.77 -10.30
CA ASN A 95 8.46 1.65 -11.06
C ASN A 95 7.56 0.48 -10.59
N PHE A 96 8.14 -0.50 -9.90
CA PHE A 96 7.48 -1.64 -9.30
C PHE A 96 6.41 -1.23 -8.27
N ILE A 97 6.72 -0.30 -7.36
CA ILE A 97 5.79 0.12 -6.30
C ILE A 97 4.53 0.72 -6.91
N ARG A 98 4.69 1.62 -7.90
CA ARG A 98 3.56 2.22 -8.61
C ARG A 98 2.66 1.18 -9.27
N GLN A 99 3.26 0.16 -9.89
CA GLN A 99 2.51 -0.92 -10.53
C GLN A 99 1.74 -1.78 -9.53
N TYR A 100 2.40 -2.14 -8.43
CA TYR A 100 1.78 -2.88 -7.33
C TYR A 100 0.57 -2.12 -6.77
N THR A 101 0.73 -0.82 -6.48
CA THR A 101 -0.38 0.02 -5.97
C THR A 101 -1.58 0.05 -6.90
N ILE A 102 -1.37 0.18 -8.21
CA ILE A 102 -2.47 0.18 -9.19
C ILE A 102 -3.20 -1.18 -9.21
N GLN A 103 -2.44 -2.28 -9.20
CA GLN A 103 -3.03 -3.63 -9.16
C GLN A 103 -3.84 -3.86 -7.88
N THR A 104 -3.30 -3.46 -6.73
CA THR A 104 -4.02 -3.55 -5.45
C THR A 104 -5.31 -2.73 -5.48
N LEU A 105 -5.29 -1.52 -6.06
CA LEU A 105 -6.48 -0.67 -6.15
C LEU A 105 -7.59 -1.29 -7.01
N CYS A 106 -7.25 -1.95 -8.12
CA CYS A 106 -8.21 -2.71 -8.92
C CYS A 106 -8.84 -3.87 -8.12
N ILE A 107 -8.02 -4.63 -7.38
CA ILE A 107 -8.51 -5.74 -6.54
C ILE A 107 -9.47 -5.22 -5.47
N VAL A 108 -9.13 -4.11 -4.82
CA VAL A 108 -9.97 -3.48 -3.79
C VAL A 108 -11.30 -2.99 -4.36
N PHE A 109 -11.27 -2.41 -5.56
CA PHE A 109 -12.50 -1.98 -6.24
C PHE A 109 -13.43 -3.17 -6.52
N ILE A 110 -12.90 -4.26 -7.07
CA ILE A 110 -13.67 -5.49 -7.34
C ILE A 110 -14.23 -6.08 -6.04
N SER A 111 -13.39 -6.20 -5.00
CA SER A 111 -13.84 -6.77 -3.72
C SER A 111 -14.92 -5.91 -3.05
N THR A 112 -14.82 -4.59 -3.14
CA THR A 112 -15.82 -3.66 -2.61
C THR A 112 -17.15 -3.82 -3.34
N CYS A 113 -17.16 -4.00 -4.66
CA CYS A 113 -18.39 -4.24 -5.42
C CYS A 113 -19.05 -5.57 -5.03
N ILE A 114 -18.26 -6.65 -4.91
CA ILE A 114 -18.76 -7.97 -4.46
C ILE A 114 -19.36 -7.88 -3.05
N MET A 115 -18.67 -7.22 -2.12
CA MET A 115 -19.16 -7.02 -0.76
C MET A 115 -20.43 -6.16 -0.73
N SER A 116 -20.53 -5.14 -1.61
CA SER A 116 -21.73 -4.33 -1.73
C SER A 116 -22.94 -5.18 -2.15
N ILE A 117 -22.78 -6.06 -3.13
CA ILE A 117 -23.83 -7.01 -3.54
C ILE A 117 -24.21 -7.93 -2.38
N ALA A 118 -23.23 -8.45 -1.66
CA ALA A 118 -23.47 -9.35 -0.51
C ALA A 118 -24.24 -8.65 0.62
N MET A 119 -23.90 -7.39 0.93
CA MET A 119 -24.52 -6.64 2.02
C MET A 119 -25.89 -6.05 1.65
N TYR A 120 -26.00 -5.35 0.52
CA TYR A 120 -27.27 -4.75 0.10
C TYR A 120 -28.30 -5.79 -0.33
N GLY A 121 -27.84 -6.97 -0.78
CA GLY A 121 -28.73 -8.11 -1.02
C GLY A 121 -29.07 -8.89 0.26
N ASN A 122 -28.58 -8.51 1.44
CA ASN A 122 -28.92 -9.22 2.67
C ASN A 122 -30.31 -8.78 3.18
N GLU A 123 -31.30 -9.64 2.99
CA GLU A 123 -32.68 -9.42 3.43
C GLU A 123 -32.85 -9.44 4.95
N GLU A 124 -31.87 -9.96 5.69
CA GLU A 124 -31.87 -9.84 7.15
C GLU A 124 -31.64 -8.38 7.59
N ILE A 125 -30.93 -7.59 6.78
CA ILE A 125 -30.64 -6.18 7.05
C ILE A 125 -31.67 -5.29 6.35
N PHE A 126 -32.02 -5.61 5.10
CA PHE A 126 -32.95 -4.86 4.26
C PHE A 126 -34.01 -5.80 3.66
N PRO A 127 -35.04 -6.21 4.43
CA PRO A 127 -36.07 -7.10 3.93
C PRO A 127 -36.84 -6.42 2.80
N THR A 128 -36.80 -7.00 1.60
CA THR A 128 -37.54 -6.49 0.43
C THR A 128 -38.91 -7.15 0.34
N ASP A 129 -38.98 -8.45 0.67
CA ASP A 129 -40.22 -9.23 0.77
C ASP A 129 -40.29 -9.91 2.13
N THR A 130 -41.41 -9.73 2.82
CA THR A 130 -41.69 -10.41 4.10
C THR A 130 -42.82 -11.40 3.89
N ARG A 131 -42.63 -12.66 4.30
CA ARG A 131 -43.70 -13.64 4.36
C ARG A 131 -44.33 -13.59 5.76
N THR A 132 -45.64 -13.44 5.83
CA THR A 132 -46.40 -13.64 7.07
C THR A 132 -46.55 -15.13 7.33
N GLU A 133 -46.07 -15.58 8.49
CA GLU A 133 -46.34 -16.91 9.01
C GLU A 133 -47.07 -16.78 10.33
N SER A 134 -48.14 -17.55 10.47
CA SER A 134 -48.91 -17.64 11.72
C SER A 134 -48.36 -18.84 12.50
N GLY A 135 -47.68 -18.57 13.61
CA GLY A 135 -47.19 -19.60 14.53
C GLY A 135 -47.92 -19.54 15.86
N LEU A 136 -48.17 -20.70 16.47
CA LEU A 136 -48.67 -20.76 17.84
C LEU A 136 -47.47 -20.67 18.80
N VAL A 137 -47.28 -19.51 19.44
CA VAL A 137 -46.19 -19.29 20.41
C VAL A 137 -46.85 -19.08 21.78
N TYR A 138 -46.60 -19.98 22.72
CA TYR A 138 -47.24 -20.00 24.06
C TYR A 138 -48.78 -20.03 24.05
N GLY A 139 -49.40 -20.64 23.03
CA GLY A 139 -50.86 -20.74 22.95
C GLY A 139 -51.57 -19.51 22.38
N LEU A 140 -50.85 -18.43 22.06
CA LEU A 140 -51.37 -17.32 21.26
C LEU A 140 -50.99 -17.51 19.79
N SER A 141 -51.93 -17.23 18.87
CA SER A 141 -51.61 -17.09 17.45
C SER A 141 -50.89 -15.76 17.25
N LEU A 142 -49.58 -15.82 17.01
CA LEU A 142 -48.78 -14.65 16.68
C LEU A 142 -48.43 -14.68 15.20
N GLU A 143 -48.71 -13.59 14.50
CA GLU A 143 -48.27 -13.39 13.12
C GLU A 143 -46.89 -12.72 13.16
N TYR A 144 -45.88 -13.39 12.61
CA TYR A 144 -44.54 -12.83 12.49
C TYR A 144 -44.09 -12.77 11.03
N TYR A 145 -43.23 -11.80 10.74
CA TYR A 145 -42.70 -11.54 9.41
C TYR A 145 -41.32 -12.19 9.28
N LEU A 146 -41.19 -13.14 8.36
CA LEU A 146 -39.90 -13.78 8.05
C LEU A 146 -39.37 -13.27 6.70
N PRO A 147 -38.11 -12.81 6.61
CA PRO A 147 -37.51 -12.43 5.34
C PRO A 147 -37.29 -13.66 4.44
N THR A 148 -37.61 -13.52 3.16
CA THR A 148 -37.58 -14.64 2.21
C THR A 148 -36.20 -14.86 1.62
N LYS A 149 -35.33 -15.60 2.31
CA LYS A 149 -33.93 -15.84 1.88
C LYS A 149 -33.76 -16.14 0.38
N ARG A 150 -33.29 -15.15 -0.39
CA ARG A 150 -32.86 -15.33 -1.79
C ARG A 150 -31.42 -15.83 -1.89
N ASN A 151 -31.12 -16.56 -2.96
CA ASN A 151 -29.75 -16.98 -3.26
C ASN A 151 -28.89 -15.78 -3.69
N PHE A 152 -27.56 -15.91 -3.58
CA PHE A 152 -26.63 -14.85 -3.99
C PHE A 152 -26.82 -14.45 -5.47
N ILE A 153 -27.08 -15.41 -6.35
CA ILE A 153 -27.31 -15.15 -7.79
C ILE A 153 -28.55 -14.27 -7.97
N ASP A 154 -29.64 -14.57 -7.28
CA ASP A 154 -30.88 -13.78 -7.37
C ASP A 154 -30.64 -12.33 -6.90
N LYS A 155 -29.80 -12.15 -5.87
CA LYS A 155 -29.40 -10.82 -5.37
C LYS A 155 -28.63 -9.99 -6.41
N MET A 156 -27.86 -10.63 -7.31
CA MET A 156 -27.12 -9.91 -8.37
C MET A 156 -28.05 -9.29 -9.42
N PHE A 157 -29.20 -9.93 -9.68
CA PHE A 157 -30.15 -9.52 -10.72
C PHE A 157 -31.29 -8.63 -10.23
N VAL A 158 -31.34 -8.31 -8.93
CA VAL A 158 -32.23 -7.26 -8.41
C VAL A 158 -31.79 -5.91 -8.95
N LEU A 159 -32.73 -4.99 -9.20
CA LEU A 159 -32.48 -3.65 -9.74
C LEU A 159 -31.34 -2.90 -9.02
N THR A 160 -31.20 -3.10 -7.71
CA THR A 160 -30.13 -2.53 -6.87
C THR A 160 -28.77 -3.21 -7.06
N GLY A 161 -28.72 -4.49 -7.44
CA GLY A 161 -27.51 -5.29 -7.65
C GLY A 161 -26.88 -5.12 -9.05
N ILE A 162 -27.71 -4.88 -10.08
CA ILE A 162 -27.28 -4.70 -11.47
C ILE A 162 -26.14 -3.66 -11.63
N PRO A 163 -26.20 -2.44 -11.06
CA PRO A 163 -25.12 -1.47 -11.21
C PRO A 163 -23.80 -1.97 -10.59
N PHE A 164 -23.85 -2.64 -9.43
CA PHE A 164 -22.65 -3.20 -8.80
C PHE A 164 -22.08 -4.37 -9.59
N PHE A 165 -22.95 -5.19 -10.20
CA PHE A 165 -22.51 -6.27 -11.09
C PHE A 165 -21.79 -5.73 -12.34
N LEU A 166 -22.37 -4.73 -13.00
CA LEU A 166 -21.76 -4.07 -14.15
C LEU A 166 -20.42 -3.41 -13.79
N MET A 167 -20.35 -2.74 -12.63
CA MET A 167 -19.10 -2.18 -12.11
C MET A 167 -18.05 -3.26 -11.82
N THR A 168 -18.46 -4.40 -11.27
CA THR A 168 -17.56 -5.55 -11.02
C THR A 168 -16.99 -6.09 -12.33
N LEU A 169 -17.84 -6.24 -13.36
CA LEU A 169 -17.43 -6.72 -14.69
C LEU A 169 -16.48 -5.73 -15.37
N LEU A 170 -16.78 -4.43 -15.32
CA LEU A 170 -15.90 -3.38 -15.80
C LEU A 170 -14.54 -3.39 -15.07
N GLY A 171 -14.56 -3.50 -13.74
CA GLY A 171 -13.35 -3.60 -12.93
C GLY A 171 -12.49 -4.81 -13.30
N LEU A 172 -13.12 -5.95 -13.57
CA LEU A 172 -12.44 -7.18 -13.99
C LEU A 172 -11.84 -7.05 -15.39
N VAL A 173 -12.54 -6.42 -16.35
CA VAL A 173 -12.01 -6.12 -17.69
C VAL A 173 -10.80 -5.20 -17.60
N LEU A 174 -10.88 -4.12 -16.82
CA LEU A 174 -9.77 -3.19 -16.60
C LEU A 174 -8.58 -3.90 -15.93
N TYR A 175 -8.84 -4.77 -14.95
CA TYR A 175 -7.80 -5.56 -14.29
C TYR A 175 -7.08 -6.50 -15.26
N ILE A 176 -7.83 -7.22 -16.12
CA ILE A 176 -7.26 -8.10 -17.15
C ILE A 176 -6.44 -7.28 -18.15
N PHE A 177 -6.97 -6.16 -18.63
CA PHE A 177 -6.26 -5.27 -19.55
C PHE A 177 -4.95 -4.75 -18.94
N PHE A 178 -4.96 -4.38 -17.67
CA PHE A 178 -3.76 -3.93 -16.96
C PHE A 178 -2.74 -5.06 -16.78
N CYS A 179 -3.19 -6.27 -16.44
CA CYS A 179 -2.32 -7.45 -16.37
C CYS A 179 -1.70 -7.79 -17.74
N PHE A 180 -2.49 -7.68 -18.81
CA PHE A 180 -2.04 -7.97 -20.17
C PHE A 180 -1.01 -6.95 -20.69
N THR A 181 -1.31 -5.65 -20.54
CA THR A 181 -0.38 -4.57 -20.90
C THR A 181 0.94 -4.65 -20.14
N HIS A 182 0.89 -5.02 -18.85
CA HIS A 182 2.09 -5.19 -18.04
C HIS A 182 2.98 -6.33 -18.53
N LYS A 183 2.40 -7.52 -18.77
CA LYS A 183 3.14 -8.67 -19.32
C LYS A 183 3.81 -8.32 -20.66
N ASN A 184 3.11 -7.59 -21.53
CA ASN A 184 3.65 -7.18 -22.82
C ASN A 184 4.80 -6.16 -22.70
N VAL A 185 4.73 -5.21 -21.77
CA VAL A 185 5.83 -4.25 -21.54
C VAL A 185 7.05 -4.94 -20.93
N ALA A 186 6.85 -5.87 -19.98
CA ALA A 186 7.94 -6.65 -19.41
C ALA A 186 8.61 -7.54 -20.47
N PHE A 187 7.81 -8.16 -21.33
CA PHE A 187 8.27 -8.93 -22.48
C PHE A 187 9.08 -8.05 -23.45
N LEU A 188 8.55 -6.90 -23.88
CA LEU A 188 9.23 -5.95 -24.77
C LEU A 188 10.57 -5.44 -24.21
N LYS A 189 10.66 -5.18 -22.90
CA LYS A 189 11.92 -4.81 -22.25
C LYS A 189 12.95 -5.93 -22.29
N ARG A 190 12.53 -7.19 -22.16
CA ARG A 190 13.40 -8.37 -22.26
C ARG A 190 13.97 -8.50 -23.68
N PHE A 191 13.17 -8.25 -24.71
CA PHE A 191 13.65 -8.24 -26.11
C PHE A 191 14.60 -7.08 -26.40
N ARG A 192 14.32 -5.87 -25.93
CA ARG A 192 15.23 -4.72 -26.10
C ARG A 192 16.55 -4.87 -25.34
N GLY A 193 16.55 -5.51 -24.17
CA GLY A 193 17.77 -5.81 -23.42
C GLY A 193 18.70 -6.77 -24.16
N CYS A 194 18.15 -7.80 -24.82
CA CYS A 194 18.95 -8.69 -25.67
C CYS A 194 19.49 -8.00 -26.93
N ALA A 195 18.75 -7.04 -27.50
CA ALA A 195 19.20 -6.28 -28.68
C ALA A 195 20.30 -5.24 -28.37
N LEU A 196 20.41 -4.77 -27.12
CA LEU A 196 21.45 -3.81 -26.69
C LEU A 196 22.76 -4.48 -26.26
N VAL A 197 22.73 -5.76 -25.88
CA VAL A 197 23.94 -6.54 -25.52
C VAL A 197 24.73 -6.98 -26.77
N SER A 198 24.13 -6.96 -27.96
CA SER A 198 24.84 -7.27 -29.22
C SER A 198 25.53 -6.07 -29.87
N SER A 199 25.43 -4.87 -29.27
CA SER A 199 26.27 -3.74 -29.68
C SER A 199 27.60 -3.84 -28.95
N PRO A 200 28.74 -4.11 -29.61
CA PRO A 200 30.05 -4.03 -28.97
C PRO A 200 30.28 -2.59 -28.53
N LEU A 201 29.93 -2.29 -27.27
CA LEU A 201 30.30 -1.07 -26.59
C LEU A 201 31.82 -1.04 -26.56
N ARG A 202 32.40 -0.26 -27.49
CA ARG A 202 33.75 0.25 -27.45
C ARG A 202 33.92 0.93 -26.09
N VAL A 203 34.39 0.17 -25.11
CA VAL A 203 34.82 0.66 -23.79
C VAL A 203 35.96 1.64 -24.05
N LYS A 204 35.62 2.92 -24.16
CA LYS A 204 36.63 3.98 -24.10
C LYS A 204 37.05 4.04 -22.64
N SER A 205 38.06 3.24 -22.29
CA SER A 205 38.76 3.29 -21.03
C SER A 205 39.31 4.70 -20.84
N ARG A 206 38.56 5.57 -20.16
CA ARG A 206 39.16 6.68 -19.43
C ARG A 206 39.77 6.06 -18.18
N THR A 207 41.01 5.60 -18.33
CA THR A 207 41.98 5.61 -17.25
C THR A 207 42.02 7.05 -16.72
N LEU A 208 41.28 7.28 -15.64
CA LEU A 208 41.46 8.46 -14.82
C LEU A 208 42.66 8.13 -13.93
N ASP A 209 43.85 8.53 -14.38
CA ASP A 209 45.06 8.58 -13.57
C ASP A 209 44.82 9.56 -12.42
N ASN A 210 44.22 9.07 -11.33
CA ASN A 210 44.22 9.75 -10.04
C ASN A 210 45.44 9.25 -9.24
N THR A 211 46.63 9.60 -9.71
CA THR A 211 47.81 9.74 -8.85
C THR A 211 47.59 10.96 -7.96
N LEU A 212 46.80 10.78 -6.90
CA LEU A 212 46.81 11.66 -5.73
C LEU A 212 48.11 11.40 -4.98
N THR A 213 49.16 12.12 -5.37
CA THR A 213 50.37 12.32 -4.56
C THR A 213 49.95 12.97 -3.24
N TYR A 214 49.93 12.17 -2.18
CA TYR A 214 49.90 12.67 -0.81
C TYR A 214 51.22 13.39 -0.55
N GLU A 215 51.20 14.73 -0.54
CA GLU A 215 52.29 15.50 0.08
C GLU A 215 52.16 15.40 1.61
N PRO A 216 53.16 14.87 2.32
CA PRO A 216 53.20 14.99 3.77
C PRO A 216 53.57 16.43 4.15
N LYS A 217 52.62 17.16 4.75
CA LYS A 217 52.94 18.41 5.45
C LYS A 217 53.79 18.09 6.68
N SER A 218 55.09 18.36 6.56
CA SER A 218 56.02 18.47 7.68
C SER A 218 55.57 19.61 8.60
N TYR A 219 55.11 19.26 9.81
CA TYR A 219 54.94 20.20 10.90
C TYR A 219 56.28 20.31 11.64
N ASN A 220 57.03 21.38 11.35
CA ASN A 220 58.15 21.80 12.19
C ASN A 220 57.58 22.46 13.45
N HIS A 221 57.72 21.78 14.59
CA HIS A 221 57.66 22.42 15.90
C HIS A 221 59.02 23.08 16.16
N GLN A 222 59.02 24.41 16.16
CA GLN A 222 59.94 25.23 16.94
C GLN A 222 59.14 25.88 18.06
#